data_AF-A0A2H0YME3-F1
#
_entry.id   AF-A0A2H0YME3-F1
#
_cell.length_a   1.000
_cell.length_b   1.000
_cell.length_c   1.000
_cell.angle_alpha   90.00
_cell.angle_beta   90.00
_cell.angle_gamma   90.00
#
_symmetry.space_group_name_H-M   'P 1'
#
loop_
_entity.id
_entity.type
_entity.pdbx_description
1 polymer ?
#
loop_
_entity_poly.entity_id
_entity_poly.type
_entity_poly.pdbx_seq_one_letter_code
_entity_poly.pdbx_strand_id
1 'polypeptide(L)'
;MIKRVQVLLIIIILGVSGAANAALVSRLGGLAVYDTDLNITWLANANANGFMDWSQANAWASGLTVGGFSGWRLPTTLQPDATRKCYRSR
;
A
#
# COMPACT_ATOMS: atom_id res chain seq x y z
N MET A 1 -47.65 2.08 18.81
CA MET A 1 -46.87 3.03 17.97
C MET A 1 -45.35 2.84 18.10
N ILE A 2 -44.80 2.51 19.27
CA ILE A 2 -43.36 2.31 19.52
C ILE A 2 -42.67 1.25 18.62
N LYS A 3 -43.32 0.11 18.34
CA LYS A 3 -42.73 -0.96 17.50
C LYS A 3 -42.46 -0.55 16.05
N ARG A 4 -43.26 0.36 15.47
CA ARG A 4 -43.09 0.83 14.09
C ARG A 4 -41.94 1.84 13.96
N VAL A 5 -41.72 2.64 15.02
CA VAL A 5 -40.59 3.58 15.10
C VAL A 5 -39.25 2.84 15.25
N GLN A 6 -39.21 1.77 16.05
CA GLN A 6 -38.02 0.92 16.15
C GLN A 6 -37.65 0.23 14.84
N VAL A 7 -38.62 -0.29 14.08
CA VAL A 7 -38.32 -0.94 12.78
C VAL A 7 -37.76 0.07 11.77
N LEU A 8 -38.29 1.30 11.74
CA LEU A 8 -37.77 2.36 10.87
C LEU A 8 -36.33 2.77 11.23
N LEU A 9 -36.01 2.87 12.52
CA LEU A 9 -34.64 3.16 12.99
C LEU A 9 -33.64 2.06 12.59
N ILE A 10 -34.04 0.78 12.69
CA ILE A 10 -33.18 -0.35 12.31
C ILE A 10 -32.90 -0.35 10.80
N ILE A 11 -33.90 -0.04 9.97
CA ILE A 11 -33.73 0.02 8.50
C ILE A 11 -32.78 1.17 8.10
N ILE A 12 -32.87 2.32 8.78
CA ILE A 12 -31.97 3.46 8.53
C ILE A 12 -30.52 3.11 8.91
N ILE A 13 -30.30 2.41 10.02
CA ILE A 13 -28.97 2.02 10.49
C ILE A 13 -28.34 0.94 9.59
N LEU A 14 -29.16 0.03 9.03
CA LEU A 14 -28.69 -1.02 8.11
C LEU A 14 -28.41 -0.52 6.69
N GLY A 15 -28.89 0.67 6.31
CA GLY A 15 -28.76 1.21 4.95
C GLY A 15 -27.48 2.04 4.71
N VAL A 16 -26.72 2.37 5.75
CA VAL A 16 -25.51 3.21 5.63
C VAL A 16 -24.28 2.30 5.53
N SER A 17 -24.00 1.79 4.34
CA SER A 17 -22.72 1.18 4.01
C SER A 17 -21.86 2.18 3.22
N GLY A 18 -20.74 2.61 3.82
CA GLY A 18 -19.74 3.43 3.13
C GLY A 18 -18.89 2.59 2.18
N ALA A 19 -18.62 3.10 0.97
CA ALA A 19 -17.69 2.46 0.06
C ALA A 19 -16.24 2.64 0.55
N ALA A 20 -15.54 1.54 0.84
CA ALA A 20 -14.09 1.56 1.00
C ALA A 20 -13.45 1.57 -0.40
N ASN A 21 -12.73 2.64 -0.72
CA ASN A 21 -12.04 2.79 -2.00
C ASN A 21 -10.54 2.61 -1.75
N ALA A 22 -9.94 1.53 -2.25
CA ALA A 22 -8.48 1.34 -2.27
C ALA A 22 -7.99 1.49 -3.72
N ALA A 23 -8.04 2.72 -4.23
CA ALA A 23 -7.76 2.98 -5.63
C ALA A 23 -6.25 3.01 -5.89
N LEU A 24 -5.80 2.11 -6.78
CA LEU A 24 -4.47 2.10 -7.35
C LEU A 24 -4.50 2.76 -8.73
N VAL A 25 -3.92 3.95 -8.84
CA VAL A 25 -3.99 4.78 -10.04
C VAL A 25 -2.66 4.71 -10.80
N SER A 26 -2.69 4.30 -12.07
CA SER A 26 -1.49 4.27 -12.92
C SER A 26 -0.84 5.66 -13.07
N ARG A 27 0.49 5.72 -12.99
CA ARG A 27 1.33 6.91 -13.19
C ARG A 27 2.53 6.58 -14.06
N LEU A 28 3.20 7.63 -14.53
CA LEU A 28 4.47 7.54 -15.28
C LEU A 28 4.39 6.56 -16.47
N GLY A 29 3.27 6.58 -17.20
CA GLY A 29 3.05 5.67 -18.33
C GLY A 29 2.97 4.18 -17.96
N GLY A 30 2.58 3.86 -16.72
CA GLY A 30 2.50 2.48 -16.22
C GLY A 30 3.74 2.01 -15.46
N LEU A 31 4.77 2.84 -15.35
CA LEU A 31 5.97 2.52 -14.56
C LEU A 31 5.73 2.58 -13.05
N ALA A 32 4.70 3.30 -12.61
CA ALA A 32 4.40 3.49 -11.21
C ALA A 32 2.89 3.48 -10.96
N VAL A 33 2.52 3.26 -9.70
CA VAL A 33 1.14 3.19 -9.23
C VAL A 33 0.99 4.08 -8.00
N TYR A 34 0.04 4.98 -8.03
CA TYR A 34 -0.30 5.84 -6.91
C TYR A 34 -1.38 5.21 -6.04
N ASP A 35 -1.10 5.15 -4.76
CA ASP A 35 -1.97 4.68 -3.70
C ASP A 35 -2.66 5.89 -3.05
N THR A 36 -3.98 5.99 -3.23
CA THR A 36 -4.77 7.12 -2.74
C THR A 36 -4.91 7.13 -1.23
N ASP A 37 -4.79 5.98 -0.57
CA ASP A 37 -5.07 5.83 0.85
C ASP A 37 -3.81 6.18 1.66
N LEU A 38 -2.66 5.71 1.19
CA LEU A 38 -1.37 5.99 1.79
C LEU A 38 -0.74 7.30 1.28
N ASN A 39 -1.29 7.88 0.21
CA ASN A 39 -0.74 9.05 -0.48
C ASN A 39 0.74 8.86 -0.85
N ILE A 40 1.06 7.70 -1.44
CA ILE A 40 2.41 7.36 -1.90
C ILE A 40 2.36 6.76 -3.29
N THR A 41 3.50 6.81 -3.99
CA THR A 41 3.66 6.19 -5.30
C THR A 41 4.57 4.98 -5.16
N TRP A 42 4.12 3.84 -5.64
CA TRP A 42 4.84 2.57 -5.72
C TRP A 42 5.41 2.37 -7.12
N LEU A 43 6.54 1.68 -7.20
CA LEU A 43 7.02 1.16 -8.48
C LEU A 43 6.09 0.03 -8.94
N ALA A 44 5.70 0.02 -10.21
CA ALA A 44 4.78 -1.01 -10.72
C ALA A 44 5.41 -2.42 -10.71
N ASN A 45 6.74 -2.50 -10.92
CA ASN A 45 7.50 -3.74 -10.80
C ASN A 45 8.26 -3.80 -9.47
N ALA A 46 7.75 -4.56 -8.51
CA ALA A 46 8.39 -4.76 -7.20
C ALA A 46 9.72 -5.52 -7.27
N ASN A 47 10.01 -6.22 -8.36
CA ASN A 47 11.23 -6.99 -8.59
C ASN A 47 12.15 -6.32 -9.63
N ALA A 48 12.12 -4.99 -9.74
CA ALA A 48 12.83 -4.25 -10.79
C ALA A 48 14.35 -4.47 -10.79
N ASN A 49 14.95 -4.87 -9.66
CA ASN A 49 16.40 -5.10 -9.55
C ASN A 49 16.78 -6.49 -9.01
N GLY A 50 15.84 -7.44 -9.02
CA GLY A 50 16.10 -8.82 -8.61
C GLY A 50 16.30 -9.02 -7.10
N PHE A 51 16.91 -10.16 -6.74
CA PHE A 51 17.19 -10.51 -5.35
C PHE A 51 18.32 -9.67 -4.76
N MET A 52 18.07 -9.11 -3.58
CA MET A 52 19.00 -8.27 -2.82
C MET A 52 18.84 -8.54 -1.34
N ASP A 53 19.93 -8.41 -0.58
CA ASP A 53 19.81 -8.23 0.86
C ASP A 53 19.23 -6.84 1.20
N TRP A 54 18.87 -6.62 2.45
CA TRP A 54 18.25 -5.37 2.89
C TRP A 54 19.16 -4.15 2.68
N SER A 55 20.46 -4.28 2.91
CA SER A 55 21.42 -3.18 2.77
C SER A 55 21.56 -2.79 1.29
N GLN A 56 21.71 -3.79 0.42
CA GLN A 56 21.78 -3.62 -1.04
C GLN A 56 20.50 -2.98 -1.57
N ALA A 57 19.33 -3.43 -1.12
CA ALA A 57 18.04 -2.91 -1.56
C ALA A 57 17.82 -1.45 -1.13
N ASN A 58 18.25 -1.06 0.08
CA ASN A 58 18.19 0.34 0.52
C ASN A 58 19.13 1.24 -0.30
N ALA A 59 20.36 0.79 -0.52
CA ALA A 59 21.31 1.52 -1.35
C ALA A 59 20.77 1.73 -2.77
N TRP A 60 20.24 0.65 -3.38
CA TRP A 60 19.61 0.73 -4.69
C TRP A 60 18.42 1.70 -4.72
N ALA A 61 17.47 1.58 -3.79
CA ALA A 61 16.30 2.44 -3.74
C ALA A 61 16.68 3.92 -3.59
N SER A 62 17.69 4.24 -2.78
CA SER A 62 18.14 5.62 -2.55
C SER A 62 18.69 6.31 -3.80
N GLY A 63 19.30 5.55 -4.73
CA GLY A 63 19.83 6.07 -6.00
C GLY A 63 18.85 5.96 -7.17
N LEU A 64 17.69 5.34 -6.97
CA LEU A 64 16.73 5.08 -8.03
C LEU A 64 16.08 6.38 -8.52
N THR A 65 15.96 6.53 -9.84
CA THR A 65 15.17 7.59 -10.49
C THR A 65 14.28 6.97 -11.56
N VAL A 66 12.99 7.27 -11.53
CA VAL A 66 12.00 6.72 -12.48
C VAL A 66 11.14 7.85 -13.01
N GLY A 67 11.07 8.00 -14.34
CA GLY A 67 10.31 9.07 -14.97
C GLY A 67 10.74 10.49 -14.53
N GLY A 68 12.00 10.67 -14.12
CA GLY A 68 12.54 11.94 -13.60
C GLY A 68 12.33 12.16 -12.10
N PHE A 69 11.67 11.25 -11.39
CA PHE A 69 11.43 11.34 -9.94
C PHE A 69 12.41 10.48 -9.15
N SER A 70 13.11 11.11 -8.20
CA SER A 70 13.99 10.48 -7.21
C SER A 70 13.32 10.39 -5.83
N GLY A 71 14.02 9.87 -4.82
CA GLY A 71 13.51 9.76 -3.45
C GLY A 71 12.74 8.47 -3.17
N TRP A 72 12.99 7.42 -3.95
CA TRP A 72 12.43 6.09 -3.71
C TRP A 72 13.03 5.48 -2.44
N ARG A 73 12.21 4.68 -1.75
CA ARG A 73 12.58 4.00 -0.51
C ARG A 73 11.84 2.67 -0.42
N LEU A 74 12.38 1.74 0.37
CA LEU A 74 11.68 0.51 0.67
C LEU A 74 10.44 0.77 1.56
N PRO A 75 9.38 -0.05 1.45
CA PRO A 75 8.28 -0.02 2.40
C PRO A 75 8.77 -0.30 3.82
N THR A 76 8.23 0.43 4.79
CA THR A 76 8.40 0.11 6.22
C THR A 76 7.18 -0.68 6.69
N THR A 77 7.38 -1.77 7.44
CA THR A 77 6.29 -2.51 8.09
C THR A 77 6.31 -2.27 9.59
N LEU A 78 5.14 -2.10 10.21
CA LEU A 78 5.00 -1.99 11.68
C LEU A 78 5.32 -3.30 12.39
N GLN A 79 5.18 -4.43 11.69
CA GLN A 79 5.57 -5.73 12.19
C GLN A 79 6.74 -6.26 11.35
N PRO A 80 7.90 -6.58 11.95
CA PRO A 80 8.80 -7.52 11.32
C PRO A 80 8.05 -8.84 11.17
N ASP A 81 7.98 -9.37 9.96
CA ASP A 81 7.37 -10.66 9.68
C ASP A 81 8.00 -11.73 10.59
N ALA A 82 7.23 -12.27 11.54
CA ALA A 82 7.71 -13.27 12.48
C ALA A 82 8.05 -14.62 11.81
N THR A 83 7.57 -14.86 10.59
CA THR A 83 7.88 -16.04 9.78
C THR A 83 9.05 -15.85 8.83
N ARG A 84 9.43 -14.60 8.52
CA ARG A 84 10.70 -14.30 7.85
C ARG A 84 11.75 -14.01 8.90
N LYS A 85 12.58 -15.02 9.17
CA LYS A 85 13.97 -14.76 9.52
C LYS A 85 14.48 -13.72 8.53
N CYS A 86 14.64 -12.47 8.95
CA CYS A 86 15.56 -11.54 8.31
C CYS A 86 16.84 -12.35 8.13
N TYR A 87 17.20 -12.59 6.88
CA TYR A 87 18.19 -13.56 6.42
C TYR A 87 19.43 -13.50 7.32
N ARG A 88 19.50 -14.38 8.33
CA ARG A 88 20.66 -14.52 9.19
C ARG A 88 21.66 -15.34 8.39
N SER A 89 22.57 -14.60 7.76
CA SER A 89 23.75 -15.11 7.07
C SER A 89 24.30 -16.39 7.70
N ARG A 90 24.42 -17.44 6.89
CA ARG A 90 25.52 -18.40 6.99
C ARG A 90 26.28 -18.35 5.68
#